data_AF-A0ABD2MNM8-F1
#
_entry.id   AF-A0ABD2MNM8-F1
#
_cell.length_a   1.000
_cell.length_b   1.000
_cell.length_c   1.000
_cell.angle_alpha   90.00
_cell.angle_beta   90.00
_cell.angle_gamma   90.00
#
_symmetry.space_group_name_H-M   'P 1'
#
loop_
_entity.id
_entity.type
_entity.pdbx_description
1 polymer ?
#
loop_
_entity_poly.entity_id
_entity_poly.type
_entity_poly.pdbx_seq_one_letter_code
_entity_poly.pdbx_strand_id
1 'polypeptide(L)'
;MYTSVCKQAEKDGVAVLHGSRGFFHSDKQPVFKAIYQAVEEFKLGTDNNQYFLHTVSTYLENTKNSNCGHVRNIFLKNLKKYIEEEKPSE
;
A
#
# COMPACT_ATOMS: atom_id res chain seq x y z
N MET A 1 24.21 3.57 -11.00
CA MET A 1 22.94 3.78 -10.29
C MET A 1 21.88 2.94 -10.97
N TYR A 2 21.27 1.98 -10.27
CA TYR A 2 20.10 1.28 -10.81
C TYR A 2 18.91 2.23 -10.76
N THR A 3 18.30 2.42 -11.92
CA THR A 3 17.11 3.26 -12.07
C THR A 3 15.94 2.58 -11.35
N SER A 4 15.13 3.35 -10.60
CA SER A 4 13.87 2.85 -10.04
C SER A 4 13.04 2.21 -11.17
N VAL A 5 12.66 0.95 -10.99
CA VAL A 5 11.73 0.26 -11.91
C VAL A 5 10.28 0.67 -11.68
N CYS A 6 10.03 1.52 -10.68
CA CYS A 6 8.70 1.94 -10.26
C CYS A 6 8.26 3.29 -10.87
N LYS A 7 8.96 3.83 -11.88
CA LYS A 7 8.67 5.16 -12.46
C LYS A 7 7.19 5.39 -12.80
N GLN A 8 6.52 4.39 -13.37
CA GLN A 8 5.09 4.53 -13.69
C GLN A 8 4.24 4.62 -12.42
N ALA A 9 4.55 3.82 -11.40
CA ALA A 9 3.86 3.86 -10.12
C ALA A 9 4.18 5.13 -9.32
N GLU A 10 5.35 5.75 -9.51
CA GLU A 10 5.65 7.07 -8.96
C GLU A 10 4.71 8.14 -9.55
N LYS A 11 4.43 8.04 -10.86
CA LYS A 11 3.51 8.93 -11.56
C LYS A 11 2.05 8.65 -11.23
N ASP A 12 1.61 7.40 -11.31
CA ASP A 12 0.17 7.07 -11.28
C ASP A 12 -0.27 6.35 -10.01
N GLY A 13 0.66 5.84 -9.20
CA GLY A 13 0.37 4.98 -8.06
C GLY A 13 0.25 3.50 -8.44
N VAL A 14 0.34 2.63 -7.43
CA VAL A 14 0.13 1.19 -7.59
C VAL A 14 -1.36 0.90 -7.61
N ALA A 15 -1.85 0.29 -8.68
CA ALA A 15 -3.24 -0.18 -8.78
C ALA A 15 -3.40 -1.67 -8.38
N VAL A 16 -2.38 -2.49 -8.63
CA VAL A 16 -2.38 -3.92 -8.32
C VAL A 16 -1.07 -4.29 -7.65
N LEU A 17 -1.16 -5.01 -6.52
CA LEU A 17 -0.01 -5.60 -5.84
C LEU A 17 -0.05 -7.11 -5.99
N HIS A 18 0.93 -7.69 -6.68
CA HIS A 18 1.05 -9.13 -6.88
C HIS A 18 2.45 -9.62 -6.53
N GLY A 19 2.56 -10.84 -6.01
CA GLY A 19 3.85 -11.40 -5.59
C GLY A 19 3.74 -12.86 -5.21
N SER A 20 4.89 -13.46 -4.88
CA SER A 20 4.90 -14.82 -4.31
C SER A 20 4.27 -14.82 -2.92
N ARG A 21 3.66 -15.95 -2.52
CA ARG A 21 3.17 -16.15 -1.14
C ARG A 21 4.23 -15.76 -0.10
N GLY A 22 5.49 -16.11 -0.34
CA GLY A 22 6.59 -15.78 0.58
C GLY A 22 6.77 -14.29 0.83
N PHE A 23 6.47 -13.41 -0.14
CA PHE A 23 6.60 -11.96 0.06
C PHE A 23 5.54 -11.38 0.99
N PHE A 24 4.35 -11.98 1.04
CA PHE A 24 3.26 -11.54 1.90
C PHE A 24 3.37 -12.05 3.34
N HIS A 25 4.14 -13.11 3.58
CA HIS A 25 4.28 -13.72 4.91
C HIS A 25 5.70 -13.64 5.51
N SER A 26 6.68 -13.03 4.83
CA SER A 26 8.05 -12.92 5.34
C SER A 26 8.58 -11.48 5.28
N ASP A 27 9.65 -11.23 6.03
CA ASP A 27 10.29 -9.91 6.07
C ASP A 27 11.24 -9.65 4.88
N LYS A 28 11.22 -10.53 3.87
CA LYS A 28 11.97 -10.32 2.61
C LYS A 28 11.43 -9.13 1.81
N GLN A 29 10.12 -8.88 1.91
CA GLN A 29 9.43 -7.75 1.28
C GLN A 29 8.47 -7.09 2.30
N PRO A 30 8.98 -6.25 3.21
CA PRO A 30 8.19 -5.71 4.32
C PRO A 30 6.94 -4.94 3.88
N VAL A 31 7.00 -4.23 2.75
CA VAL A 31 5.85 -3.53 2.16
C VAL A 31 4.71 -4.48 1.80
N PHE A 32 5.02 -5.65 1.24
CA PHE A 32 4.01 -6.61 0.80
C PHE A 32 3.31 -7.23 2.00
N LYS A 33 4.10 -7.63 3.00
CA LYS A 33 3.59 -8.11 4.29
C LYS A 33 2.71 -7.06 4.98
N ALA A 34 3.17 -5.80 5.06
CA ALA A 34 2.42 -4.71 5.67
C ALA A 34 1.05 -4.49 5.03
N ILE A 35 0.98 -4.44 3.69
CA ILE A 35 -0.28 -4.26 2.97
C ILE A 35 -1.20 -5.48 3.18
N TYR A 36 -0.64 -6.69 3.11
CA TYR A 36 -1.42 -7.92 3.33
C TYR A 36 -2.00 -8.00 4.75
N GLN A 37 -1.22 -7.65 5.77
CA GLN A 37 -1.69 -7.58 7.16
C GLN A 37 -2.82 -6.57 7.33
N ALA A 38 -2.71 -5.39 6.73
CA ALA A 38 -3.78 -4.40 6.77
C ALA A 38 -5.07 -4.90 6.09
N VAL A 39 -4.96 -5.70 5.02
CA VAL A 39 -6.10 -6.35 4.36
C VAL A 39 -6.71 -7.43 5.24
N GLU A 40 -5.90 -8.27 5.90
CA GLU A 40 -6.39 -9.31 6.82
C GLU A 40 -7.10 -8.73 8.05
N GLU A 41 -6.64 -7.59 8.55
CA GLU A 41 -7.22 -6.93 9.73
C GLU A 41 -8.44 -6.06 9.38
N PHE A 42 -8.64 -5.75 8.10
CA PHE A 42 -9.72 -4.88 7.66
C PHE A 42 -11.10 -5.57 7.77
N LYS A 43 -12.03 -4.91 8.46
CA LYS A 43 -13.41 -5.35 8.59
C LYS A 43 -14.26 -4.74 7.48
N LEU A 44 -14.80 -5.59 6.60
CA LEU A 44 -15.71 -5.17 5.55
C LEU A 44 -16.94 -4.44 6.13
N GLY A 45 -17.39 -3.38 5.45
CA GLY A 45 -18.51 -2.54 5.88
C GLY A 45 -18.14 -1.46 6.91
N THR A 46 -16.86 -1.33 7.27
CA THR A 46 -16.35 -0.19 8.05
C THR A 46 -15.80 0.91 7.15
N ASP A 47 -15.55 2.10 7.71
CA ASP A 47 -15.02 3.24 6.94
C ASP A 47 -13.62 2.94 6.35
N ASN A 48 -13.55 2.90 5.02
CA ASN A 48 -12.32 2.58 4.27
C ASN A 48 -11.18 3.57 4.58
N ASN A 49 -11.49 4.84 4.82
CA ASN A 49 -10.48 5.87 5.05
C ASN A 49 -9.84 5.73 6.44
N GLN A 50 -10.68 5.63 7.47
CA GLN A 50 -10.27 5.54 8.87
C GLN A 50 -9.63 4.19 9.19
N TYR A 51 -10.16 3.08 8.69
CA TYR A 51 -9.73 1.74 9.13
C TYR A 51 -8.82 1.02 8.14
N PHE A 52 -8.92 1.28 6.83
CA PHE A 52 -8.04 0.66 5.86
C PHE A 52 -6.87 1.56 5.48
N LEU A 53 -7.14 2.75 4.91
CA LEU A 53 -6.10 3.64 4.41
C LEU A 53 -5.15 4.11 5.52
N HIS A 54 -5.67 4.48 6.69
CA HIS A 54 -4.84 4.85 7.83
C HIS A 54 -3.94 3.70 8.30
N THR A 55 -4.47 2.48 8.38
CA THR A 55 -3.72 1.29 8.81
C THR A 55 -2.61 0.96 7.81
N VAL A 56 -2.91 0.93 6.51
CA VAL A 56 -1.91 0.74 5.45
C VAL A 56 -0.82 1.81 5.55
N SER A 57 -1.20 3.08 5.69
CA SER A 57 -0.23 4.18 5.82
C SER A 57 0.69 3.99 7.03
N THR A 58 0.14 3.63 8.18
CA THR A 58 0.89 3.40 9.43
C THR A 58 1.86 2.23 9.28
N TYR A 59 1.43 1.10 8.71
CA TYR A 59 2.29 -0.06 8.55
C TYR A 59 3.42 0.20 7.55
N LEU A 60 3.15 0.95 6.47
CA LEU A 60 4.17 1.32 5.50
C LEU A 60 5.28 2.20 6.09
N GLU A 61 4.98 3.07 7.08
CA GLU A 61 6.02 3.88 7.75
C GLU A 61 7.07 3.01 8.45
N ASN A 62 6.75 1.78 8.83
CA ASN A 62 7.69 0.84 9.45
C ASN A 62 8.57 0.08 8.44
N THR A 63 8.40 0.32 7.13
CA THR A 63 9.10 -0.43 6.07
C THR A 63 10.27 0.31 5.42
N LYS A 64 10.62 1.50 5.95
CA LYS A 64 11.59 2.46 5.39
C LYS A 64 12.99 1.91 5.11
N ASN A 65 13.35 0.81 5.76
CA ASN A 65 14.64 0.12 5.62
C ASN A 65 14.72 -0.84 4.42
N SER A 66 13.70 -0.87 3.56
CA SER A 66 13.65 -1.72 2.35
C SER A 66 13.57 -0.89 1.07
N ASN A 67 13.99 -1.47 -0.06
CA ASN A 67 13.95 -0.80 -1.37
C ASN A 67 12.54 -0.29 -1.72
N CYS A 68 11.51 -1.13 -1.55
CA CYS A 68 10.13 -0.72 -1.76
C CYS A 68 9.65 0.29 -0.71
N GLY A 69 10.18 0.25 0.51
CA GLY A 69 9.87 1.20 1.58
C GLY A 69 10.33 2.63 1.31
N HIS A 70 11.42 2.81 0.57
CA HIS A 70 11.86 4.13 0.11
C HIS A 70 10.84 4.79 -0.82
N VAL A 71 10.12 4.00 -1.61
CA VAL A 71 9.07 4.47 -2.53
C VAL A 71 7.66 4.20 -2.00
N ARG A 72 7.47 3.92 -0.70
CA ARG A 72 6.19 3.48 -0.12
C ARG A 72 4.96 4.35 -0.46
N ASN A 73 5.18 5.64 -0.74
CA ASN A 73 4.11 6.57 -1.12
C ASN A 73 3.38 6.15 -2.41
N ILE A 74 4.02 5.40 -3.31
CA ILE A 74 3.38 4.92 -4.55
C ILE A 74 2.21 3.98 -4.26
N PHE A 75 2.26 3.23 -3.14
CA PHE A 75 1.20 2.30 -2.74
C PHE A 75 -0.01 3.01 -2.14
N LEU A 76 0.17 4.25 -1.65
CA LEU A 76 -0.91 5.05 -1.08
C LEU A 76 -1.63 5.91 -2.12
N LYS A 77 -0.97 6.24 -3.26
CA LYS A 77 -1.47 7.24 -4.20
C LYS A 77 -2.80 6.86 -4.85
N ASN A 78 -2.86 5.69 -5.49
CA ASN A 78 -4.10 5.19 -6.08
C ASN A 78 -5.10 4.74 -5.02
N LEU A 79 -4.62 4.19 -3.90
CA LEU A 79 -5.49 3.79 -2.81
C LEU A 79 -6.31 4.97 -2.27
N LYS A 80 -5.66 6.12 -2.04
CA LYS A 80 -6.33 7.38 -1.68
C LYS A 80 -7.36 7.79 -2.71
N LYS A 81 -6.97 7.81 -3.99
CA LYS A 81 -7.85 8.20 -5.10
C LYS A 81 -9.13 7.36 -5.11
N TYR A 82 -9.02 6.03 -5.02
CA TYR A 82 -10.20 5.16 -5.06
C TYR A 82 -11.11 5.32 -3.84
N ILE A 83 -10.53 5.49 -2.64
CA ILE A 83 -11.31 5.68 -1.41
C ILE A 83 -11.95 7.08 -1.35
N GLU A 84 -11.31 8.10 -1.92
CA GLU A 84 -11.85 9.45 -2.03
C GLU A 84 -12.94 9.54 -3.11
N GLU A 85 -12.78 8.83 -4.24
CA GLU A 85 -13.80 8.71 -5.30
C GLU A 85 -15.05 7.94 -4.86
N GLU A 86 -14.95 7.08 -3.83
CA GLU A 86 -16.10 6.40 -3.22
C GLU A 86 -16.99 7.31 -2.38
N LYS A 87 -16.54 8.52 -2.02
CA LYS A 87 -17.40 9.48 -1.32
C LYS A 87 -18.37 10.10 -2.32
N PRO A 88 -19.70 9.95 -2.13
CA PRO A 88 -20.66 10.70 -2.91
C PRO A 88 -20.36 12.19 -2.77
N SER A 89 -20.38 12.93 -3.88
CA SER A 89 -20.45 14.39 -3.84
C SER A 89 -21.65 14.79 -2.99
N GLU A 90 -21.38 15.44 -1.87
CA GLU A 90 -22.37 15.97 -0.93
C GLU A 90 -23.37 16.92 -1.62
#